data_AF-A0A5C5YX72-F1
#
_entry.id   AF-A0A5C5YX72-F1
#
_cell.length_a   1.000
_cell.length_b   1.000
_cell.length_c   1.000
_cell.angle_alpha   90.00
_cell.angle_beta   90.00
_cell.angle_gamma   90.00
#
_symmetry.space_group_name_H-M   'P 1'
#
loop_
_entity.id
_entity.type
_entity.pdbx_description
1 polymer ?
#
loop_
_entity_poly.entity_id
_entity_poly.type
_entity_poly.pdbx_seq_one_letter_code
_entity_poly.pdbx_strand_id
1 'polypeptide(L)'
;MGWSLLDSDKPKSKSYIGDEPFDAIADCFSEVCRLYQRDWKRKPTLDELIGTVEAVLDAQLQDHTSDGATAELTELSFKTRKIPKRQAFAAGDVLQATMKGGDLVFARIFEVGDLGPMVGVYDSRGMSPINIAEIVTQPLIVKICPIHRETIEHREWLVIGKAKLKPADKKRPRGPLAICGNNNHLEMAEYYYGLRKPKYYDRDNWIVQKKG
;
A
#
# COMPACT_ATOMS: atom_id res chain seq x y z
N MET A 1 18.40 3.71 -19.61
CA MET A 1 19.76 4.32 -19.54
C MET A 1 20.70 3.16 -19.63
N GLY A 2 21.64 3.19 -20.58
CA GLY A 2 22.35 2.01 -21.05
C GLY A 2 23.19 1.28 -20.00
N TRP A 3 23.42 0.01 -20.29
CA TRP A 3 24.40 -0.84 -19.66
C TRP A 3 25.79 -0.21 -19.80
N SER A 4 26.42 0.20 -18.69
CA SER A 4 27.87 0.40 -18.70
C SER A 4 28.51 -0.98 -18.52
N LEU A 5 29.14 -1.48 -19.58
CA LEU A 5 30.09 -2.59 -19.47
C LEU A 5 31.08 -2.29 -18.35
N LEU A 6 31.42 -3.31 -17.56
CA LEU A 6 32.49 -3.23 -16.57
C LEU A 6 33.72 -2.62 -17.26
N ASP A 7 34.08 -1.41 -16.87
CA ASP A 7 35.24 -0.71 -17.43
C ASP A 7 36.48 -1.48 -16.96
N SER A 8 37.04 -2.29 -17.86
CA SER A 8 38.18 -3.18 -17.58
C SER A 8 39.40 -2.41 -17.07
N ASP A 9 39.46 -1.11 -17.37
CA ASP A 9 40.55 -0.22 -16.97
C ASP A 9 40.33 0.44 -15.59
N LYS A 10 39.14 0.33 -14.99
CA LYS A 10 38.80 0.95 -13.69
C LYS A 10 37.96 0.02 -12.77
N PRO A 11 38.57 -1.03 -12.19
CA PRO A 11 37.90 -2.03 -11.37
C PRO A 11 37.31 -1.51 -10.03
N LYS A 12 37.57 -0.26 -9.65
CA LYS A 12 37.05 0.37 -8.41
C LYS A 12 35.87 1.31 -8.63
N SER A 13 35.40 1.48 -9.88
CA SER A 13 34.23 2.30 -10.15
C SER A 13 32.97 1.57 -9.68
N LYS A 14 32.10 2.24 -8.90
CA LYS A 14 30.82 1.68 -8.48
C LYS A 14 29.89 1.66 -9.68
N SER A 15 29.64 0.48 -10.23
CA SER A 15 28.58 0.27 -11.21
C SER A 15 27.22 0.23 -10.52
N TYR A 16 26.24 0.91 -11.10
CA TYR A 16 24.86 0.90 -10.61
C TYR A 16 24.00 0.13 -11.60
N ILE A 17 23.31 -0.89 -11.11
CA ILE A 17 22.25 -1.56 -11.88
C ILE A 17 20.98 -0.76 -11.63
N GLY A 18 20.40 -0.18 -12.70
CA GLY A 18 19.12 0.53 -12.64
C GLY A 18 17.93 -0.43 -12.50
N ASP A 19 16.71 0.09 -12.55
CA ASP A 19 15.48 -0.72 -12.40
C ASP A 19 15.13 -1.53 -13.67
N GLU A 20 15.67 -1.13 -14.83
CA GLU A 20 15.39 -1.72 -16.15
C GLU A 20 15.54 -3.26 -16.22
N PRO A 21 16.54 -3.90 -15.59
CA PRO A 21 16.63 -5.36 -15.54
C PRO A 21 15.55 -6.01 -14.69
N PHE A 22 15.10 -5.34 -13.62
CA PHE A 22 14.01 -5.85 -12.79
C PHE A 22 12.68 -5.75 -13.52
N ASP A 23 12.48 -4.70 -14.32
CA ASP A 23 11.32 -4.59 -15.21
C ASP A 23 11.31 -5.71 -16.26
N ALA A 24 12.47 -6.00 -16.87
CA ALA A 24 12.59 -7.10 -17.84
C ALA A 24 12.30 -8.48 -17.20
N ILE A 25 12.74 -8.70 -15.96
CA ILE A 25 12.42 -9.92 -15.20
C ILE A 25 10.91 -9.98 -14.90
N ALA A 26 10.30 -8.87 -14.50
CA ALA A 26 8.87 -8.80 -14.23
C ALA A 26 8.01 -9.07 -15.47
N ASP A 27 8.44 -8.55 -16.63
CA ASP A 27 7.80 -8.80 -17.92
C ASP A 27 7.92 -10.28 -18.32
N CYS A 28 9.09 -10.88 -18.11
CA CYS A 28 9.30 -12.32 -18.33
C CYS A 28 8.35 -13.17 -17.48
N PHE A 29 8.24 -12.89 -16.18
CA PHE A 29 7.31 -13.61 -15.30
C PHE A 29 5.85 -13.42 -15.69
N SER A 30 5.49 -12.21 -16.12
CA SER A 30 4.14 -11.90 -16.61
C SER A 30 3.81 -12.74 -17.86
N GLU A 31 4.77 -12.90 -18.76
CA GLU A 31 4.61 -13.69 -19.97
C GLU A 31 4.50 -15.19 -19.66
N VAL A 32 5.32 -15.73 -18.77
CA VAL A 32 5.20 -17.13 -18.31
C VAL A 32 3.80 -17.37 -17.71
N CYS A 33 3.33 -16.48 -16.85
CA CYS A 33 1.98 -16.58 -16.29
C CYS A 33 0.89 -16.56 -17.38
N ARG A 34 1.06 -15.71 -18.40
CA ARG A 34 0.13 -15.61 -19.54
C ARG A 34 0.06 -16.92 -20.33
N LEU A 35 1.21 -17.56 -20.58
CA LEU A 35 1.30 -18.84 -21.30
C LEU A 35 0.62 -19.96 -20.53
N TYR A 36 0.87 -20.07 -19.22
CA TYR A 36 0.18 -21.02 -18.35
C TYR A 36 -1.34 -20.80 -18.37
N GLN A 37 -1.78 -19.53 -18.32
CA GLN A 37 -3.21 -19.23 -18.36
C GLN A 37 -3.84 -19.56 -19.72
N ARG A 38 -3.12 -19.34 -20.83
CA ARG A 38 -3.58 -19.67 -22.18
C ARG A 38 -3.75 -21.19 -22.35
N ASP A 39 -2.72 -21.94 -21.99
CA ASP A 39 -2.56 -23.35 -22.35
C ASP A 39 -3.14 -24.29 -21.29
N TRP A 40 -3.05 -23.94 -20.00
CA TRP A 40 -3.44 -24.80 -18.87
C TRP A 40 -4.65 -24.24 -18.10
N LYS A 41 -5.18 -23.07 -18.51
CA LYS A 41 -6.33 -22.39 -17.89
C LYS A 41 -6.17 -22.12 -16.39
N ARG A 42 -4.93 -22.05 -15.90
CA ARG A 42 -4.59 -21.72 -14.52
C ARG A 42 -3.29 -20.91 -14.46
N LYS A 43 -2.98 -20.34 -13.31
CA LYS A 43 -1.66 -19.74 -13.04
C LYS A 43 -0.64 -20.83 -12.67
N PRO A 44 0.66 -20.63 -12.93
CA PRO A 44 1.69 -21.54 -12.45
C PRO A 44 1.72 -21.52 -10.92
N THR A 45 2.09 -22.64 -10.31
CA THR A 45 2.49 -22.65 -8.89
C THR A 45 3.86 -21.99 -8.74
N LEU A 46 4.23 -21.66 -7.50
CA LEU A 46 5.56 -21.11 -7.24
C LEU A 46 6.67 -22.09 -7.65
N ASP A 47 6.50 -23.38 -7.35
CA ASP A 47 7.47 -24.43 -7.68
C ASP A 47 7.62 -24.60 -9.20
N GLU A 48 6.53 -24.52 -9.95
CA GLU A 48 6.55 -24.58 -11.42
C GLU A 48 7.27 -23.36 -12.02
N LEU A 49 7.05 -22.18 -11.44
CA LEU A 49 7.72 -20.96 -11.87
C LEU A 49 9.22 -21.03 -11.62
N ILE A 50 9.63 -21.48 -10.43
CA ILE A 50 11.03 -21.68 -10.05
C ILE A 50 11.68 -22.70 -10.99
N GLY A 51 11.08 -23.88 -11.15
CA GLY A 51 11.64 -24.92 -12.02
C GLY A 51 11.73 -24.48 -13.49
N THR A 52 10.81 -23.63 -13.96
CA THR A 52 10.89 -23.05 -15.31
C THR A 52 12.08 -22.11 -15.44
N VAL A 53 12.32 -21.24 -14.45
CA VAL A 53 13.47 -20.32 -14.44
C VAL A 53 14.78 -21.08 -14.33
N GLU A 54 14.87 -22.06 -13.43
CA GLU A 54 16.06 -22.91 -13.25
C GLU A 54 16.40 -23.63 -14.56
N ALA A 55 15.42 -24.24 -15.22
CA ALA A 55 15.66 -24.93 -16.49
C ALA A 55 16.16 -24.00 -17.61
N VAL A 56 15.62 -22.78 -17.70
CA VAL A 56 16.06 -21.78 -18.69
C VAL A 56 17.45 -21.26 -18.36
N LEU A 57 17.68 -20.94 -17.09
CA LEU A 57 18.99 -20.48 -16.63
C LEU A 57 20.03 -21.56 -16.84
N ASP A 58 19.82 -22.79 -16.41
CA ASP A 58 20.77 -23.90 -16.58
C ASP A 58 21.10 -24.15 -18.07
N ALA A 59 20.10 -24.08 -18.95
CA ALA A 59 20.30 -24.27 -20.38
C ALA A 59 21.11 -23.16 -21.04
N GLN A 60 21.05 -21.94 -20.52
CA GLN A 60 21.70 -20.75 -21.11
C GLN A 60 22.89 -20.24 -20.28
N LEU A 61 23.08 -20.74 -19.06
CA LEU A 61 24.12 -20.30 -18.15
C LEU A 61 25.48 -20.55 -18.77
N GLN A 62 25.67 -21.72 -19.37
CA GLN A 62 26.94 -22.12 -19.93
C GLN A 62 27.36 -21.23 -21.11
N ASP A 63 26.40 -20.83 -21.94
CA ASP A 63 26.63 -19.92 -23.06
C ASP A 63 26.92 -18.49 -22.58
N HIS A 64 26.23 -18.00 -21.54
CA HIS A 64 26.37 -16.62 -21.04
C HIS A 64 27.47 -16.43 -19.98
N THR A 65 27.99 -17.49 -19.38
CA THR A 65 29.11 -17.44 -18.41
C THR A 65 30.46 -17.81 -19.01
N SER A 66 30.49 -18.25 -20.27
CA SER A 66 31.70 -18.65 -20.99
C SER A 66 32.75 -17.53 -21.07
N ASP A 67 32.31 -16.28 -21.22
CA ASP A 67 33.17 -15.08 -21.21
C ASP A 67 33.62 -14.64 -19.80
N GLY A 68 33.03 -15.22 -18.75
CA GLY A 68 33.26 -14.86 -17.34
C GLY A 68 34.07 -15.88 -16.54
N ALA A 69 34.64 -16.91 -17.18
CA ALA A 69 35.34 -18.01 -16.50
C ALA A 69 36.53 -17.57 -15.61
N THR A 70 37.03 -16.35 -15.79
CA THR A 70 38.11 -15.74 -14.98
C THR A 70 37.62 -14.68 -13.99
N ALA A 71 36.33 -14.33 -14.01
CA ALA A 71 35.75 -13.32 -13.15
C ALA A 71 35.21 -13.95 -11.86
N GLU A 72 35.94 -13.77 -10.76
CA GLU A 72 35.49 -14.18 -9.43
C GLU A 72 34.57 -13.12 -8.82
N LEU A 73 33.33 -13.49 -8.50
CA LEU A 73 32.41 -12.65 -7.73
C LEU A 73 32.91 -12.58 -6.27
N THR A 74 33.78 -11.63 -5.98
CA THR A 74 34.45 -11.51 -4.68
C THR A 74 33.55 -10.96 -3.57
N GLU A 75 32.61 -10.07 -3.89
CA GLU A 75 31.69 -9.51 -2.89
C GLU A 75 30.36 -9.04 -3.53
N LEU A 76 29.24 -9.49 -2.96
CA LEU A 76 27.89 -9.06 -3.35
C LEU A 76 27.17 -8.51 -2.12
N SER A 77 26.89 -7.20 -2.10
CA SER A 77 26.18 -6.57 -0.99
C SER A 77 24.75 -6.18 -1.41
N PHE A 78 23.74 -6.82 -0.81
CA PHE A 78 22.35 -6.41 -0.97
C PHE A 78 22.03 -5.25 0.00
N LYS A 79 21.84 -4.04 -0.52
CA LYS A 79 21.31 -2.93 0.27
C LYS A 79 19.79 -2.94 0.21
N THR A 80 19.17 -3.76 1.04
CA THR A 80 17.72 -3.68 1.24
C THR A 80 17.39 -2.37 1.98
N ARG A 81 16.45 -1.60 1.45
CA ARG A 81 15.98 -0.37 2.11
C ARG A 81 15.44 -0.76 3.48
N LYS A 82 15.97 -0.15 4.54
CA LYS A 82 15.50 -0.37 5.92
C LYS A 82 13.99 -0.15 5.96
N ILE A 83 13.24 -1.20 6.29
CA ILE A 83 11.78 -1.12 6.47
C ILE A 83 11.52 -0.02 7.52
N PRO A 84 10.72 1.01 7.21
CA PRO A 84 10.40 2.07 8.15
C PRO A 84 9.80 1.47 9.43
N LYS A 85 10.20 2.00 10.59
CA LYS A 85 9.61 1.58 11.86
C LYS A 85 8.10 1.88 11.83
N ARG A 86 7.30 0.82 11.95
CA ARG A 86 5.84 0.89 11.98
C ARG A 86 5.39 1.83 13.10
N GLN A 87 4.43 2.68 12.79
CA GLN A 87 3.83 3.60 13.74
C GLN A 87 2.86 2.83 14.65
N ALA A 88 3.09 2.86 15.96
CA ALA A 88 2.15 2.30 16.92
C ALA A 88 0.91 3.20 17.06
N PHE A 89 -0.26 2.60 17.28
CA PHE A 89 -1.52 3.31 17.47
C PHE A 89 -2.41 2.59 18.49
N ALA A 90 -3.31 3.33 19.12
CA ALA A 90 -4.26 2.86 20.13
C ALA A 90 -5.61 3.59 20.03
N ALA A 91 -6.63 3.03 20.68
CA ALA A 91 -7.92 3.70 20.80
C ALA A 91 -7.79 5.04 21.54
N GLY A 92 -8.38 6.09 20.96
CA GLY A 92 -8.28 7.48 21.41
C GLY A 92 -7.18 8.29 20.74
N ASP A 93 -6.28 7.66 19.97
CA ASP A 93 -5.31 8.40 19.18
C ASP A 93 -6.01 9.24 18.10
N VAL A 94 -5.48 10.44 17.87
CA VAL A 94 -5.93 11.38 16.84
C VAL A 94 -4.94 11.31 15.69
N LEU A 95 -5.51 11.10 14.50
CA LEU A 95 -4.82 10.91 13.24
C LEU A 95 -4.94 12.18 12.39
N GLN A 96 -3.92 12.44 11.59
CA GLN A 96 -3.89 13.47 10.56
C GLN A 96 -3.53 12.83 9.22
N ALA A 97 -4.24 13.19 8.17
CA ALA A 97 -3.86 12.89 6.80
C ALA A 97 -3.95 14.15 5.94
N THR A 98 -3.29 14.13 4.79
CA THR A 98 -3.34 15.20 3.80
C THR A 98 -4.22 14.76 2.64
N MET A 99 -5.27 15.54 2.34
CA MET A 99 -6.12 15.34 1.18
C MET A 99 -5.38 15.70 -0.11
N LYS A 100 -5.90 15.30 -1.27
CA LYS A 100 -5.28 15.61 -2.57
C LYS A 100 -5.13 17.11 -2.86
N GLY A 101 -6.00 17.93 -2.27
CA GLY A 101 -5.93 19.39 -2.36
C GLY A 101 -4.87 20.05 -1.46
N GLY A 102 -4.15 19.27 -0.64
CA GLY A 102 -3.21 19.78 0.36
C GLY A 102 -3.86 20.09 1.70
N ASP A 103 -5.19 20.09 1.78
CA ASP A 103 -5.93 20.30 3.02
C ASP A 103 -5.71 19.16 4.02
N LEU A 104 -5.73 19.51 5.30
CA LEU A 104 -5.60 18.55 6.39
C LEU A 104 -6.97 17.99 6.80
N VAL A 105 -7.00 16.68 6.97
CA VAL A 105 -8.15 15.97 7.55
C VAL A 105 -7.71 15.27 8.83
N PHE A 106 -8.55 15.37 9.87
CA PHE A 106 -8.29 14.70 11.13
C PHE A 106 -9.31 13.62 11.42
N ALA A 107 -8.84 12.53 12.02
CA ALA A 107 -9.67 11.42 12.45
C ALA A 107 -9.30 10.99 13.86
N ARG A 108 -10.13 10.16 14.48
CA ARG A 108 -9.84 9.56 15.79
C ARG A 108 -10.17 8.10 15.80
N ILE A 109 -9.30 7.31 16.41
CA ILE A 109 -9.51 5.88 16.61
C ILE A 109 -10.49 5.67 17.76
N PHE A 110 -11.61 5.03 17.50
CA PHE A 110 -12.62 4.67 18.51
C PHE A 110 -12.41 3.27 19.06
N GLU A 111 -11.95 2.35 18.21
CA GLU A 111 -11.74 0.94 18.53
C GLU A 111 -10.64 0.37 17.64
N VAL A 112 -9.95 -0.67 18.12
CA VAL A 112 -8.97 -1.43 17.34
C VAL A 112 -9.48 -2.86 17.24
N GLY A 113 -9.95 -3.26 16.06
CA GLY A 113 -10.39 -4.62 15.77
C GLY A 113 -9.36 -5.41 14.97
N ASP A 114 -9.69 -6.66 14.65
CA ASP A 114 -8.81 -7.58 13.91
C ASP A 114 -8.50 -7.09 12.49
N LEU A 115 -9.50 -6.48 11.83
CA LEU A 115 -9.38 -5.93 10.47
C LEU A 115 -8.69 -4.56 10.40
N GLY A 116 -8.39 -3.94 11.56
CA GLY A 116 -7.81 -2.61 11.65
C GLY A 116 -8.56 -1.69 12.63
N PRO A 117 -8.08 -0.44 12.78
CA PRO A 117 -8.75 0.54 13.61
C PRO A 117 -10.03 1.07 12.97
N MET A 118 -11.03 1.27 13.83
CA MET A 118 -12.29 1.92 13.54
C MET A 118 -12.14 3.41 13.82
N VAL A 119 -12.24 4.23 12.78
CA VAL A 119 -11.97 5.67 12.86
C VAL A 119 -13.19 6.51 12.53
N GLY A 120 -13.37 7.62 13.24
CA GLY A 120 -14.31 8.67 12.88
C GLY A 120 -13.55 9.90 12.36
N VAL A 121 -14.02 10.51 11.27
CA VAL A 121 -13.37 11.65 10.62
C VAL A 121 -14.13 12.93 10.97
N TYR A 122 -13.41 13.97 11.39
CA TYR A 122 -13.98 15.27 11.79
C TYR A 122 -14.13 16.24 10.61
N ASP A 123 -15.09 17.18 10.71
CA ASP A 123 -15.10 18.36 9.83
C ASP A 123 -14.01 19.32 10.29
N SER A 124 -12.88 19.28 9.58
CA SER A 124 -11.66 19.96 10.01
C SER A 124 -11.06 20.90 8.98
N ARG A 125 -11.88 21.35 8.03
CA ARG A 125 -11.44 22.30 7.00
C ARG A 125 -10.93 23.59 7.67
N GLY A 126 -9.72 23.99 7.32
CA GLY A 126 -9.07 25.20 7.86
C GLY A 126 -8.57 25.09 9.31
N MET A 127 -8.59 23.90 9.92
CA MET A 127 -8.09 23.72 11.28
C MET A 127 -6.57 23.56 11.34
N SER A 128 -5.96 24.12 12.39
CA SER A 128 -4.56 23.89 12.71
C SER A 128 -4.37 22.56 13.47
N PRO A 129 -3.33 21.76 13.15
CA PRO A 129 -3.04 20.49 13.83
C PRO A 129 -2.60 20.64 15.29
N ILE A 130 -2.33 21.86 15.75
CA ILE A 130 -1.77 22.14 17.08
C ILE A 130 -2.81 21.90 18.19
N ASN A 131 -4.12 22.01 17.89
CA ASN A 131 -5.17 21.98 18.91
C ASN A 131 -6.04 20.72 18.86
N ILE A 132 -5.51 19.61 19.37
CA ILE A 132 -6.23 18.32 19.44
C ILE A 132 -7.55 18.44 20.20
N ALA A 133 -7.61 19.24 21.27
CA ALA A 133 -8.80 19.42 22.07
C ALA A 133 -9.94 20.05 21.25
N GLU A 134 -9.62 20.97 20.34
CA GLU A 134 -10.58 21.60 19.44
C GLU A 134 -11.05 20.63 18.34
N ILE A 135 -10.12 19.87 17.75
CA ILE A 135 -10.42 18.86 16.73
C ILE A 135 -11.48 17.87 17.25
N VAL A 136 -11.31 17.35 18.47
CA VAL A 136 -12.24 16.34 19.01
C VAL A 136 -13.61 16.90 19.40
N THR A 137 -13.78 18.22 19.45
CA THR A 137 -15.08 18.86 19.69
C THR A 137 -15.88 19.06 18.41
N GLN A 138 -15.23 18.95 17.25
CA GLN A 138 -15.89 19.10 15.96
C GLN A 138 -16.88 17.97 15.69
N PRO A 139 -17.92 18.22 14.89
CA PRO A 139 -18.77 17.16 14.38
C PRO A 139 -17.96 16.22 13.51
N LEU A 140 -18.25 14.93 13.61
CA LEU A 140 -17.77 13.94 12.67
C LEU A 140 -18.49 14.13 11.34
N ILE A 141 -17.76 14.10 10.24
CA ILE A 141 -18.31 13.92 8.89
C ILE A 141 -18.58 12.43 8.65
N VAL A 142 -17.67 11.57 9.13
CA VAL A 142 -17.77 10.12 9.00
C VAL A 142 -17.86 9.52 10.39
N LYS A 143 -19.00 8.87 10.69
CA LYS A 143 -19.36 8.47 12.05
C LYS A 143 -18.32 7.51 12.64
N ILE A 144 -18.12 6.32 12.05
CA ILE A 144 -17.04 5.39 12.36
C ILE A 144 -16.91 4.42 11.17
N CYS A 145 -15.73 4.26 10.57
CA CYS A 145 -15.46 3.27 9.53
C CYS A 145 -14.13 2.53 9.78
N PRO A 146 -13.98 1.28 9.32
CA PRO A 146 -12.70 0.59 9.36
C PRO A 146 -11.74 1.24 8.36
N ILE A 147 -10.48 1.41 8.76
CA ILE A 147 -9.38 1.69 7.83
C ILE A 147 -8.34 0.57 7.90
N HIS A 148 -7.72 0.30 6.75
CA HIS A 148 -6.70 -0.75 6.68
C HIS A 148 -5.49 -0.36 7.53
N ARG A 149 -4.99 -1.31 8.35
CA ARG A 149 -3.87 -1.07 9.28
C ARG A 149 -2.64 -0.45 8.60
N GLU A 150 -2.35 -0.88 7.38
CA GLU A 150 -1.21 -0.40 6.60
C GLU A 150 -1.23 1.11 6.34
N THR A 151 -2.42 1.73 6.23
CA THR A 151 -2.52 3.19 6.02
C THR A 151 -1.94 4.00 7.19
N ILE A 152 -1.98 3.47 8.42
CA ILE A 152 -1.34 4.10 9.58
C ILE A 152 0.13 3.68 9.68
N GLU A 153 0.44 2.40 9.43
CA GLU A 153 1.82 1.90 9.51
C GLU A 153 2.75 2.55 8.48
N HIS A 154 2.23 2.84 7.27
CA HIS A 154 2.93 3.56 6.20
C HIS A 154 2.87 5.08 6.35
N ARG A 155 2.27 5.59 7.43
CA ARG A 155 2.19 7.03 7.74
C ARG A 155 1.40 7.86 6.74
N GLU A 156 0.44 7.26 6.03
CA GLU A 156 -0.58 8.01 5.30
C GLU A 156 -1.51 8.72 6.29
N TRP A 157 -1.77 8.06 7.43
CA TRP A 157 -2.36 8.65 8.63
C TRP A 157 -1.32 8.76 9.75
N LEU A 158 -0.94 9.98 10.08
CA LEU A 158 0.00 10.30 11.16
C LEU A 158 -0.71 10.42 12.49
N VAL A 159 -0.26 9.70 13.52
CA VAL A 159 -0.72 9.88 14.90
C VAL A 159 -0.10 11.18 15.42
N ILE A 160 -0.93 12.20 15.60
CA ILE A 160 -0.50 13.54 16.04
C ILE A 160 -0.69 13.76 17.54
N GLY A 161 -1.46 12.90 18.21
CA GLY A 161 -1.54 12.87 19.65
C GLY A 161 -2.69 12.04 20.17
N LYS A 162 -3.03 12.23 21.44
CA LYS A 162 -3.93 11.34 22.18
C LYS A 162 -5.05 12.12 22.83
N ALA A 163 -6.28 11.64 22.65
CA ALA A 163 -7.45 12.13 23.37
C ALA A 163 -8.20 10.94 23.97
N LYS A 164 -8.35 10.89 25.30
CA LYS A 164 -9.06 9.78 25.96
C LYS A 164 -10.52 9.75 25.52
N LEU A 165 -10.99 8.58 25.07
CA LEU A 165 -12.39 8.38 24.69
C LEU A 165 -13.29 8.49 25.91
N LYS A 166 -14.31 9.35 25.84
CA LYS A 166 -15.35 9.46 26.87
C LYS A 166 -16.45 8.44 26.59
N PRO A 167 -17.20 7.97 27.61
CA PRO A 167 -18.36 7.10 27.38
C PRO A 167 -19.41 7.70 26.43
N ALA A 168 -19.52 9.04 26.39
CA ALA A 168 -20.39 9.76 25.47
C ALA A 168 -19.98 9.58 23.99
N ASP A 169 -18.67 9.52 23.71
CA ASP A 169 -18.12 9.37 22.36
C ASP A 169 -18.52 8.02 21.74
N LYS A 170 -18.66 6.98 22.58
CA LYS A 170 -19.10 5.64 22.16
C LYS A 170 -20.62 5.56 21.93
N LYS A 171 -21.43 6.25 22.75
CA LYS A 171 -22.90 6.15 22.70
C LYS A 171 -23.55 7.05 21.65
N ARG A 172 -22.99 8.23 21.41
CA ARG A 172 -23.52 9.22 20.46
C ARG A 172 -22.36 10.00 19.80
N PRO A 173 -21.67 9.40 18.81
CA PRO A 173 -20.72 10.17 18.01
C PRO A 173 -21.49 11.34 17.38
N ARG A 174 -21.11 12.59 17.69
CA ARG A 174 -21.73 13.79 17.13
C ARG A 174 -21.34 13.89 15.66
N GLY A 175 -22.30 13.93 14.74
CA GLY A 175 -22.09 13.94 13.28
C GLY A 175 -23.31 13.38 12.55
N PRO A 176 -23.47 13.59 11.23
CA PRO A 176 -24.65 13.11 10.52
C PRO A 176 -24.73 11.58 10.63
N LEU A 177 -25.96 11.10 10.83
CA LEU A 177 -26.26 9.69 10.82
C LEU A 177 -25.86 9.12 9.46
N ALA A 178 -24.83 8.27 9.45
CA ALA A 178 -24.55 7.31 8.38
C ALA A 178 -24.35 7.91 6.97
N ILE A 179 -23.11 8.28 6.63
CA ILE A 179 -22.59 8.03 5.27
C ILE A 179 -22.09 6.57 5.20
N CYS A 180 -22.86 5.60 5.68
CA CYS A 180 -22.51 4.18 5.57
C CYS A 180 -23.78 3.35 5.44
N GLY A 181 -24.00 2.81 4.25
CA GLY A 181 -25.04 1.82 3.97
C GLY A 181 -24.98 1.32 2.52
N ASN A 182 -24.47 2.13 1.59
CA ASN A 182 -24.25 1.75 0.20
C ASN A 182 -23.11 2.58 -0.45
N ASN A 183 -22.67 2.13 -1.63
CA ASN A 183 -21.61 2.79 -2.41
C ASN A 183 -21.97 4.22 -2.84
N ASN A 184 -23.26 4.53 -3.06
CA ASN A 184 -23.72 5.87 -3.44
C ASN A 184 -23.41 6.95 -2.38
N HIS A 185 -23.39 6.59 -1.10
CA HIS A 185 -23.05 7.54 -0.05
C HIS A 185 -21.53 7.76 0.07
N LEU A 186 -20.74 6.71 -0.21
CA LEU A 186 -19.29 6.86 -0.36
C LEU A 186 -18.98 7.78 -1.57
N GLU A 187 -19.66 7.58 -2.71
CA GLU A 187 -19.57 8.43 -3.90
C GLU A 187 -19.99 9.88 -3.64
N MET A 188 -21.03 10.11 -2.83
CA MET A 188 -21.44 11.47 -2.42
C MET A 188 -20.41 12.14 -1.52
N ALA A 189 -19.81 11.43 -0.56
CA ALA A 189 -18.70 11.97 0.22
C ALA A 189 -17.47 12.22 -0.68
N GLU A 190 -17.17 11.33 -1.61
CA GLU A 190 -16.09 11.53 -2.58
C GLU A 190 -16.34 12.74 -3.51
N TYR A 191 -17.59 12.99 -3.91
CA TYR A 191 -18.01 14.15 -4.71
C TYR A 191 -17.93 15.46 -3.89
N TYR A 192 -18.45 15.48 -2.67
CA TYR A 192 -18.42 16.66 -1.80
C TYR A 192 -17.02 17.01 -1.27
N TYR A 193 -16.14 16.01 -1.12
CA TYR A 193 -14.80 16.18 -0.52
C TYR A 193 -13.63 15.91 -1.50
N GLY A 194 -13.89 15.60 -2.77
CA GLY A 194 -12.86 15.53 -3.84
C GLY A 194 -11.81 14.41 -3.70
N LEU A 195 -12.18 13.25 -3.15
CA LEU A 195 -11.21 12.24 -2.67
C LEU A 195 -10.58 11.36 -3.78
N ARG A 196 -11.26 11.07 -4.92
CA ARG A 196 -10.71 10.33 -6.08
C ARG A 196 -11.35 10.74 -7.43
N LYS A 197 -10.68 10.44 -8.56
CA LYS A 197 -11.35 10.34 -9.88
C LYS A 197 -12.03 8.97 -9.95
N PRO A 198 -13.28 8.86 -10.42
CA PRO A 198 -14.00 7.58 -10.46
C PRO A 198 -13.25 6.60 -11.36
N LYS A 199 -12.82 5.47 -10.78
CA LYS A 199 -12.49 4.26 -11.53
C LYS A 199 -13.55 3.24 -11.17
N TYR A 200 -14.47 3.01 -12.08
CA TYR A 200 -15.49 1.99 -11.99
C TYR A 200 -14.80 0.62 -11.84
N TYR A 201 -15.02 -0.06 -10.72
CA TYR A 201 -14.81 -1.50 -10.62
C TYR A 201 -16.19 -2.14 -10.57
N ASP A 202 -16.41 -3.01 -11.55
CA ASP A 202 -17.68 -3.65 -11.83
C ASP A 202 -18.25 -4.39 -10.61
N ARG A 203 -19.56 -4.22 -10.40
CA ARG A 203 -20.32 -4.58 -9.19
C ARG A 203 -20.50 -6.09 -9.03
N ASP A 204 -20.25 -6.86 -10.09
CA ASP A 204 -20.57 -8.28 -10.18
C ASP A 204 -19.48 -9.22 -9.63
N ASN A 205 -18.28 -8.71 -9.30
CA ASN A 205 -17.18 -9.56 -8.85
C ASN A 205 -17.10 -9.81 -7.33
N TRP A 206 -17.97 -9.20 -6.52
CA TRP A 206 -17.92 -9.33 -5.05
C TRP A 206 -19.06 -10.13 -4.42
N ILE A 207 -20.08 -10.50 -5.20
CA ILE A 207 -21.21 -11.29 -4.70
C ILE A 207 -21.17 -12.69 -5.31
N VAL A 208 -20.16 -13.47 -4.93
CA VAL A 208 -20.24 -14.94 -4.99
C VAL A 208 -19.78 -15.53 -3.66
N GLN A 209 -20.67 -15.47 -2.66
CA GLN A 209 -20.91 -16.61 -1.79
C GLN A 209 -22.41 -16.78 -1.60
N LYS A 210 -22.93 -17.83 -2.24
CA LYS A 210 -24.30 -18.36 -2.13
C LYS A 210 -24.62 -18.76 -0.68
N LYS A 211 -25.84 -18.47 -0.24
CA LYS A 211 -26.65 -19.35 0.60
C LYS A 211 -28.13 -19.14 0.26
N GLY A 212 -28.79 -20.22 -0.15
CA GLY A 212 -30.21 -20.28 -0.54
C GLY A 212 -30.35 -20.64 -2.01
#